data_AF-A0A814FXQ8-F1
#
_entry.id   AF-A0A814FXQ8-F1
#
_cell.length_a   1.000
_cell.length_b   1.000
_cell.length_c   1.000
_cell.angle_alpha   90.00
_cell.angle_beta   90.00
_cell.angle_gamma   90.00
#
_symmetry.space_group_name_H-M   'P 1'
#
loop_
_entity.id
_entity.type
_entity.pdbx_description
1 polymer ?
#
loop_
_entity_poly.entity_id
_entity_poly.type
_entity_poly.pdbx_seq_one_letter_code
_entity_poly.pdbx_strand_id
1 'polypeptide(L)'
;MFQVKCHLFLSNVVDVSNTTNKACETRRFSLDCERETHLYSTLIYKIKTFFGSSIKPDHVIKTYWKDEHDDLVCFSTDEETENAFYMSLPPENDDDLSNCFIIFVTAFKPSDIVDFDFTIKCYLFPKDVEISTNNISTVIETRTFQIKSNRQNLYNQLIKSIRSAEFSRINKEANDGQTFKTYWQDKDNDLIRFSTDQETEYAFKFHKNILLETPSSIPPVFKLFISKI
;
A
#
# COMPACT_ATOMS: atom_id res chain seq x y z
N MET A 1 33.17 -0.59 -5.77
CA MET A 1 32.77 -0.86 -4.37
C MET A 1 32.39 0.42 -3.66
N PHE A 2 31.14 0.53 -3.22
CA PHE A 2 30.58 1.73 -2.60
C PHE A 2 30.01 1.43 -1.21
N GLN A 3 29.97 2.44 -0.33
CA GLN A 3 29.42 2.32 1.01
C GLN A 3 27.91 2.57 0.98
N VAL A 4 27.14 1.66 1.57
CA VAL A 4 25.70 1.81 1.79
C VAL A 4 25.48 2.10 3.27
N LYS A 5 24.74 3.16 3.59
CA LYS A 5 24.25 3.45 4.94
C LYS A 5 22.76 3.12 4.99
N CYS A 6 22.41 2.07 5.70
CA CYS A 6 21.06 1.53 5.74
C CYS A 6 20.40 1.83 7.08
N HIS A 7 19.23 2.46 7.05
CA HIS A 7 18.39 2.78 8.20
C HIS A 7 17.18 1.85 8.25
N LEU A 8 17.09 0.97 9.27
CA LEU A 8 16.01 -0.01 9.41
C LEU A 8 14.85 0.54 10.27
N PHE A 9 13.62 0.28 9.82
CA PHE A 9 12.37 0.58 10.50
C PHE A 9 11.53 -0.70 10.59
N LEU A 10 11.11 -1.09 11.80
CA LEU A 10 10.23 -2.26 12.02
C LEU A 10 8.76 -1.87 11.94
N SER A 11 8.39 -1.23 10.84
CA SER A 11 7.06 -0.70 10.54
C SER A 11 6.80 -0.84 9.06
N ASN A 12 5.53 -0.74 8.63
CA ASN A 12 5.17 -0.70 7.21
C ASN A 12 5.14 0.72 6.64
N VAL A 13 5.44 1.74 7.45
CA VAL A 13 5.48 3.16 7.09
C VAL A 13 6.81 3.72 7.56
N VAL A 14 7.52 4.38 6.64
CA VAL A 14 8.66 5.23 6.98
C VAL A 14 8.15 6.68 7.01
N ASP A 15 8.20 7.31 8.17
CA ASP A 15 7.97 8.75 8.30
C ASP A 15 9.27 9.39 8.78
N VAL A 16 10.06 9.91 7.84
CA VAL A 16 11.36 10.56 8.12
C VAL A 16 11.17 11.99 8.65
N SER A 17 9.96 12.55 8.53
CA SER A 17 9.64 13.94 8.92
C SER A 17 9.29 14.08 10.40
N ASN A 18 8.84 13.00 11.05
CA ASN A 18 8.49 12.98 12.46
C ASN A 18 9.65 12.51 13.36
N THR A 19 10.00 13.32 14.37
CA THR A 19 11.04 13.03 15.37
C THR A 19 10.81 11.77 16.23
N THR A 20 9.61 11.16 16.15
CA THR A 20 9.21 9.95 16.87
C THR A 20 9.52 8.65 16.11
N ASN A 21 9.70 8.69 14.78
CA ASN A 21 10.09 7.53 13.96
C ASN A 21 11.60 7.56 13.72
N LYS A 22 12.38 7.25 14.76
CA LYS A 22 13.82 6.99 14.60
C LYS A 22 14.03 5.58 14.05
N ALA A 23 15.01 5.43 13.17
CA ALA A 23 15.44 4.11 12.72
C ALA A 23 15.75 3.22 13.93
N CYS A 24 15.16 2.02 13.96
CA CYS A 24 15.39 1.03 15.00
C CYS A 24 16.86 0.61 15.06
N GLU A 25 17.51 0.57 13.90
CA GLU A 25 18.90 0.20 13.75
C GLU A 25 19.49 0.88 12.51
N THR A 26 20.78 1.20 12.54
CA THR A 26 21.50 1.73 11.36
C THR A 26 22.79 0.96 11.18
N ARG A 27 23.01 0.44 9.97
CA ARG A 27 24.21 -0.34 9.60
C ARG A 27 24.85 0.27 8.36
N ARG A 28 26.16 0.05 8.23
CA ARG A 28 26.92 0.35 7.02
C ARG A 28 27.51 -0.92 6.46
N PHE A 29 27.45 -1.07 5.14
CA PHE A 29 28.07 -2.20 4.44
C PHE A 29 28.46 -1.79 3.02
N SER A 30 29.41 -2.51 2.44
CA SER A 30 29.84 -2.25 1.06
C SER A 30 28.97 -3.01 0.06
N LEU A 31 28.66 -2.40 -1.09
CA LEU A 31 28.01 -3.02 -2.26
C LEU A 31 28.85 -2.73 -3.51
N ASP A 32 28.97 -3.70 -4.42
CA ASP A 32 29.80 -3.56 -5.62
C ASP A 32 28.94 -3.60 -6.88
N CYS A 33 28.39 -2.45 -7.27
CA CYS A 33 27.35 -2.37 -8.30
C CYS A 33 27.81 -2.86 -9.69
N GLU A 34 29.08 -2.67 -10.05
CA GLU A 34 29.62 -3.01 -11.37
C GLU A 34 29.82 -4.52 -11.62
N ARG A 35 29.83 -5.34 -10.56
CA ARG A 35 30.10 -6.79 -10.66
C ARG A 35 28.86 -7.66 -10.47
N GLU A 36 27.75 -7.08 -10.05
CA GLU A 36 26.57 -7.81 -9.60
C GLU A 36 25.51 -7.83 -10.70
N THR A 37 25.30 -8.99 -11.32
CA THR A 37 24.22 -9.21 -12.31
C THR A 37 22.81 -9.15 -11.71
N HIS A 38 22.68 -9.14 -10.38
CA HIS A 38 21.40 -9.09 -9.64
C HIS A 38 21.46 -8.16 -8.43
N LEU A 39 21.80 -6.89 -8.69
CA LEU A 39 22.13 -5.86 -7.71
C LEU A 39 21.13 -5.75 -6.54
N TYR A 40 19.84 -5.68 -6.85
CA TYR A 40 18.78 -5.54 -5.85
C TYR A 40 18.67 -6.79 -4.97
N SER A 41 18.74 -7.99 -5.57
CA SER A 41 18.68 -9.23 -4.80
C SER A 41 19.88 -9.37 -3.86
N THR A 42 21.08 -8.97 -4.31
CA THR A 42 22.30 -8.93 -3.50
C THR A 42 22.18 -7.90 -2.38
N LEU A 43 21.61 -6.73 -2.65
CA LEU A 43 21.33 -5.71 -1.64
C LEU A 43 20.38 -6.24 -0.55
N ILE A 44 19.27 -6.86 -0.93
CA ILE A 44 18.30 -7.46 0.01
C ILE A 44 18.95 -8.56 0.84
N TYR A 45 19.77 -9.42 0.23
CA TYR A 45 20.52 -10.45 0.94
C TYR A 45 21.46 -9.84 1.99
N LYS A 46 22.20 -8.78 1.62
CA LYS A 46 23.06 -8.06 2.56
C LYS A 46 22.27 -7.44 3.69
N ILE A 47 21.15 -6.76 3.40
CA ILE A 47 20.25 -6.21 4.43
C ILE A 47 19.81 -7.32 5.40
N LYS A 48 19.32 -8.46 4.90
CA LYS A 48 18.91 -9.59 5.76
C LYS A 48 20.06 -10.13 6.61
N THR A 49 21.26 -10.20 6.05
CA THR A 49 22.46 -10.67 6.76
C THR A 49 22.89 -9.70 7.86
N PHE A 50 22.99 -8.40 7.55
CA PHE A 50 23.46 -7.37 8.48
C PHE A 50 22.45 -7.04 9.58
N PHE A 51 21.15 -7.23 9.31
CA PHE A 51 20.06 -7.01 10.27
C PHE A 51 19.40 -8.33 10.72
N GLY A 52 20.10 -9.47 10.62
CA GLY A 52 19.51 -10.81 10.84
C GLY A 52 18.91 -11.05 12.22
N SER A 53 19.32 -10.29 13.25
CA SER A 53 18.68 -10.30 14.57
C SER A 53 17.33 -9.59 14.60
N SER A 54 17.10 -8.64 13.69
CA SER A 54 15.99 -7.69 13.69
C SER A 54 14.96 -8.04 12.60
N ILE A 55 15.41 -8.59 11.46
CA ILE A 55 14.56 -9.00 10.34
C ILE A 55 14.29 -10.50 10.44
N LYS A 56 13.02 -10.87 10.64
CA LYS A 56 12.58 -12.27 10.69
C LYS A 56 12.32 -12.82 9.27
N PRO A 57 12.35 -14.15 9.07
CA PRO A 57 12.12 -14.75 7.75
C PRO A 57 10.77 -14.42 7.10
N ASP A 58 9.74 -14.15 7.91
CA ASP A 58 8.39 -13.78 7.49
C ASP A 58 8.17 -12.27 7.33
N HIS A 59 9.22 -11.46 7.50
CA HIS A 59 9.15 -10.02 7.25
C HIS A 59 9.22 -9.73 5.74
N VAL A 60 8.31 -8.87 5.29
CA VAL A 60 8.39 -8.19 4.00
C VAL A 60 9.33 -7.00 4.15
N ILE A 61 10.25 -6.86 3.19
CA ILE A 61 11.22 -5.78 3.15
C ILE A 61 10.83 -4.81 2.04
N LYS A 62 10.85 -3.51 2.32
CA LYS A 62 10.83 -2.47 1.28
C LYS A 62 11.97 -1.50 1.47
N THR A 63 12.49 -1.00 0.35
CA THR A 63 13.68 -0.17 0.25
C THR A 63 13.32 1.16 -0.38
N TYR A 64 13.89 2.23 0.19
CA TYR A 64 13.64 3.61 -0.20
C TYR A 64 14.93 4.40 -0.20
N TRP A 65 15.01 5.42 -1.05
CA TRP A 65 16.02 6.47 -1.01
C TRP A 65 15.32 7.83 -0.95
N LYS A 66 16.09 8.90 -0.71
CA LYS A 66 15.56 10.27 -0.74
C LYS A 66 15.98 10.93 -2.05
N ASP A 67 15.02 11.44 -2.79
CA ASP A 67 15.28 12.24 -3.99
C ASP A 67 15.71 13.68 -3.66
N GLU A 68 15.93 14.49 -4.70
CA GLU A 68 16.30 15.90 -4.58
C GLU A 68 15.24 16.78 -3.88
N HIS A 69 14.03 16.27 -3.71
CA HIS A 69 12.93 16.94 -3.02
C HIS A 69 12.74 16.44 -1.58
N ASP A 70 13.69 15.65 -1.06
CA ASP A 70 13.63 15.00 0.25
C ASP A 70 12.50 13.95 0.37
N ASP A 71 11.87 13.56 -0.74
CA ASP A 71 10.78 12.59 -0.78
C ASP A 71 11.32 11.16 -0.77
N LEU A 72 10.61 10.27 -0.09
CA LEU A 72 10.96 8.86 -0.05
C LEU A 72 10.48 8.14 -1.31
N VAL A 73 11.43 7.78 -2.17
CA VAL A 73 11.18 7.04 -3.40
C VAL A 73 11.47 5.57 -3.18
N CYS A 74 10.47 4.72 -3.39
CA CYS A 74 10.59 3.27 -3.29
C CYS A 74 11.35 2.73 -4.51
N PHE A 75 12.18 1.71 -4.30
CA PHE A 75 12.81 0.95 -5.37
C PHE A 75 12.78 -0.54 -5.04
N SER A 76 12.66 -1.39 -6.05
CA SER A 76 12.47 -2.83 -5.89
C SER A 76 13.04 -3.69 -7.01
N THR A 77 13.75 -3.08 -7.95
CA THR A 77 14.36 -3.73 -9.12
C THR A 77 15.83 -3.33 -9.26
N ASP A 78 16.57 -4.07 -10.08
CA ASP A 78 17.98 -3.77 -10.34
C ASP A 78 18.15 -2.38 -10.98
N GLU A 79 17.32 -2.04 -11.97
CA GLU A 79 17.32 -0.74 -12.65
C GLU A 79 17.00 0.42 -11.69
N GLU A 80 15.96 0.28 -10.85
CA GLU A 80 15.62 1.31 -9.87
C GLU A 80 16.71 1.45 -8.78
N THR A 81 17.38 0.36 -8.42
CA THR A 81 18.49 0.39 -7.45
C THR A 81 19.70 1.12 -8.02
N GLU A 82 20.01 0.87 -9.29
CA GLU A 82 21.07 1.57 -10.01
C GLU A 82 20.76 3.06 -10.18
N ASN A 83 19.52 3.41 -10.55
CA ASN A 83 19.08 4.79 -10.64
C ASN A 83 19.14 5.51 -9.28
N ALA A 84 18.59 4.90 -8.23
CA ALA A 84 18.64 5.44 -6.87
C ALA A 84 20.09 5.67 -6.40
N PHE A 85 20.99 4.77 -6.78
CA PHE A 85 22.42 4.91 -6.49
C PHE A 85 23.01 6.14 -7.20
N TYR A 86 22.89 6.25 -8.53
CA TYR A 86 23.48 7.37 -9.27
C TYR A 86 22.91 8.72 -8.86
N MET A 87 21.62 8.80 -8.57
CA MET A 87 20.97 10.04 -8.13
C MET A 87 21.35 10.43 -6.70
N SER A 88 21.82 9.48 -5.88
CA SER A 88 22.26 9.74 -4.52
C SER A 88 23.73 10.18 -4.39
N LEU A 89 24.50 10.11 -5.48
CA LEU A 89 25.91 10.53 -5.47
C LEU A 89 25.99 12.07 -5.53
N PRO A 90 26.82 12.70 -4.67
CA PRO A 90 27.11 14.12 -4.82
C PRO A 90 27.84 14.37 -6.15
N PRO A 91 27.72 15.59 -6.73
CA PRO A 91 28.43 15.94 -7.95
C PRO A 91 29.95 15.75 -7.79
N GLU A 92 30.62 15.34 -8.88
CA GLU A 92 32.00 14.79 -8.96
C GLU A 92 33.16 15.66 -8.37
N ASN A 93 32.89 16.79 -7.72
CA ASN A 93 33.89 17.77 -7.29
C ASN A 93 34.15 17.88 -5.78
N ASP A 94 33.57 17.02 -4.93
CA ASP A 94 33.82 17.08 -3.48
C ASP A 94 34.75 15.94 -3.04
N ASP A 95 35.99 16.32 -2.72
CA ASP A 95 37.15 15.45 -2.40
C ASP A 95 37.07 14.86 -0.98
N ASP A 96 35.87 14.79 -0.40
CA ASP A 96 35.68 14.42 1.00
C ASP A 96 34.83 13.16 1.16
N LEU A 97 35.21 12.34 2.13
CA LEU A 97 34.84 10.95 2.43
C LEU A 97 33.34 10.65 2.71
N SER A 98 32.42 11.27 1.99
CA SER A 98 30.96 11.25 2.23
C SER A 98 30.14 10.54 1.15
N ASN A 99 30.76 9.83 0.21
CA ASN A 99 30.09 9.01 -0.83
C ASN A 99 29.46 7.74 -0.24
N CYS A 100 28.35 7.91 0.49
CA CYS A 100 27.54 6.81 1.02
C CYS A 100 26.15 6.85 0.39
N PHE A 101 25.74 5.76 -0.27
CA PHE A 101 24.35 5.58 -0.68
C PHE A 101 23.48 5.38 0.57
N ILE A 102 22.64 6.36 0.89
CA ILE A 102 21.77 6.31 2.06
C ILE A 102 20.43 5.69 1.66
N ILE A 103 20.07 4.59 2.32
CA ILE A 103 18.81 3.91 2.10
C ILE A 103 18.01 3.77 3.39
N PHE A 104 16.70 3.78 3.25
CA PHE A 104 15.73 3.55 4.31
C PHE A 104 15.03 2.23 4.01
N VAL A 105 14.93 1.38 5.03
CA VAL A 105 14.42 0.02 4.88
C VAL A 105 13.31 -0.21 5.88
N THR A 106 12.16 -0.64 5.39
CA THR A 106 11.12 -1.21 6.25
C THR A 106 11.26 -2.72 6.28
N ALA A 107 11.07 -3.32 7.46
CA ALA A 107 10.88 -4.74 7.59
C ALA A 107 9.70 -5.00 8.52
N PHE A 108 8.61 -5.55 7.99
CA PHE A 108 7.38 -5.76 8.75
C PHE A 108 6.79 -7.12 8.44
N LYS A 109 6.15 -7.74 9.43
CA LYS A 109 5.31 -8.90 9.17
C LYS A 109 4.00 -8.43 8.52
N PRO A 110 3.54 -9.06 7.43
CA PRO A 110 2.25 -8.69 6.81
C PRO A 110 1.05 -8.71 7.78
N SER A 111 1.12 -9.55 8.83
CA SER A 111 0.10 -9.60 9.89
C SER A 111 0.16 -8.45 10.89
N ASP A 112 1.28 -7.75 11.00
CA ASP A 112 1.50 -6.62 11.94
C ASP A 112 0.99 -5.31 11.35
N ILE A 113 0.50 -5.37 10.12
CA ILE A 113 -0.25 -4.31 9.49
C ILE A 113 -1.65 -4.31 10.11
N VAL A 114 -1.76 -3.68 11.28
CA VAL A 114 -2.96 -3.57 12.13
C VAL A 114 -3.57 -2.19 11.88
N ASP A 115 -4.85 -2.17 11.52
CA ASP A 115 -5.73 -1.01 11.28
C ASP A 115 -5.39 -0.12 10.06
N PHE A 116 -6.24 -0.20 9.03
CA PHE A 116 -6.26 0.76 7.92
C PHE A 116 -7.61 1.44 7.89
N ASP A 117 -7.56 2.76 7.79
CA ASP A 117 -8.70 3.57 7.39
C ASP A 117 -8.82 3.47 5.86
N PHE A 118 -9.73 2.62 5.38
CA PHE A 118 -10.05 2.56 3.96
C PHE A 118 -10.95 3.73 3.61
N THR A 119 -10.52 4.56 2.66
CA THR A 119 -11.46 5.46 1.98
C THR A 119 -12.19 4.65 0.91
N ILE A 120 -13.48 4.47 1.09
CA ILE A 120 -14.34 3.70 0.20
C ILE A 120 -15.15 4.66 -0.65
N LYS A 121 -15.01 4.56 -1.97
CA LYS A 121 -15.91 5.24 -2.92
C LYS A 121 -16.90 4.23 -3.45
N CYS A 122 -18.13 4.42 -3.02
CA CYS A 122 -19.25 3.53 -3.25
C CYS A 122 -20.13 4.05 -4.38
N TYR A 123 -20.44 3.18 -5.35
CA TYR A 123 -21.28 3.43 -6.52
C TYR A 123 -22.56 2.60 -6.40
N LEU A 124 -23.70 3.27 -6.27
CA LEU A 124 -25.00 2.62 -6.19
C LEU A 124 -25.63 2.54 -7.59
N PHE A 125 -25.99 1.33 -8.00
CA PHE A 125 -26.70 1.08 -9.26
C PHE A 125 -28.22 0.96 -9.02
N PRO A 126 -29.04 1.29 -10.04
CA PRO A 126 -30.47 1.03 -10.02
C PRO A 126 -30.75 -0.46 -9.84
N LYS A 127 -31.96 -0.78 -9.37
CA LYS A 127 -32.49 -2.14 -9.45
C LYS A 127 -32.57 -2.54 -10.93
N ASP A 128 -32.33 -3.82 -11.21
CA ASP A 128 -32.48 -4.45 -12.54
C ASP A 128 -31.48 -3.98 -13.62
N VAL A 129 -30.41 -3.28 -13.25
CA VAL A 129 -29.32 -2.92 -14.17
C VAL A 129 -28.12 -3.83 -13.94
N GLU A 130 -27.53 -4.31 -15.03
CA GLU A 130 -26.26 -5.04 -15.00
C GLU A 130 -25.15 -4.10 -14.53
N ILE A 131 -24.46 -4.48 -13.43
CA ILE A 131 -23.35 -3.70 -12.92
C ILE A 131 -22.15 -3.92 -13.83
N SER A 132 -21.58 -2.83 -14.32
CA SER A 132 -20.36 -2.87 -15.09
C SER A 132 -19.51 -1.64 -14.79
N THR A 133 -18.19 -1.84 -14.77
CA THR A 133 -17.18 -0.76 -14.71
C THR A 133 -17.24 0.13 -15.95
N ASN A 134 -17.77 -0.37 -17.06
CA ASN A 134 -17.97 0.37 -18.31
C ASN A 134 -19.25 1.22 -18.32
N ASN A 135 -20.15 1.01 -17.35
CA ASN A 135 -21.47 1.65 -17.34
C ASN A 135 -21.68 2.58 -16.14
N ILE A 136 -20.63 3.32 -15.76
CA ILE A 136 -20.66 4.27 -14.63
C ILE A 136 -21.74 5.36 -14.81
N SER A 137 -22.12 5.67 -16.05
CA SER A 137 -23.22 6.61 -16.35
C SER A 137 -24.58 6.19 -15.78
N THR A 138 -24.78 4.91 -15.47
CA THR A 138 -26.02 4.41 -14.85
C THR A 138 -26.02 4.48 -13.33
N VAL A 139 -24.90 4.86 -12.70
CA VAL A 139 -24.80 5.04 -11.25
C VAL A 139 -25.78 6.11 -10.79
N ILE A 140 -26.68 5.74 -9.88
CA ILE A 140 -27.71 6.64 -9.35
C ILE A 140 -27.20 7.51 -8.21
N GLU A 141 -26.19 7.04 -7.47
CA GLU A 141 -25.62 7.79 -6.37
C GLU A 141 -24.18 7.33 -6.10
N THR A 142 -23.28 8.28 -5.84
CA THR A 142 -21.91 8.00 -5.41
C THR A 142 -21.68 8.62 -4.04
N ARG A 143 -21.08 7.85 -3.13
CA ARG A 143 -20.68 8.33 -1.79
C ARG A 143 -19.28 7.89 -1.47
N THR A 144 -18.59 8.70 -0.68
CA THR A 144 -17.28 8.35 -0.15
C THR A 144 -17.38 8.36 1.38
N PHE A 145 -16.90 7.31 2.01
CA PHE A 145 -16.85 7.19 3.47
C PHE A 145 -15.60 6.42 3.90
N GLN A 146 -15.26 6.53 5.17
CA GLN A 146 -14.10 5.84 5.74
C GLN A 146 -14.54 4.64 6.57
N ILE A 147 -13.79 3.54 6.48
CA ILE A 147 -13.93 2.38 7.37
C ILE A 147 -12.63 2.13 8.08
N LYS A 148 -12.72 2.02 9.40
CA LYS A 148 -11.63 1.54 10.25
C LYS A 148 -11.63 0.02 10.21
N SER A 149 -10.58 -0.57 9.67
CA SER A 149 -10.45 -2.03 9.60
C SER A 149 -10.12 -2.61 10.98
N ASN A 150 -11.11 -2.83 11.84
CA ASN A 150 -10.95 -3.86 12.88
C ASN A 150 -11.31 -5.23 12.23
N ARG A 151 -10.48 -6.25 12.44
CA ARG A 151 -10.58 -7.53 11.71
C ARG A 151 -11.85 -8.35 12.02
N GLN A 152 -12.67 -7.92 13.00
CA GLN A 152 -13.87 -8.64 13.42
C GLN A 152 -15.12 -7.93 12.90
N ASN A 153 -16.01 -8.64 12.20
CA ASN A 153 -17.25 -8.07 11.65
C ASN A 153 -17.02 -6.97 10.58
N LEU A 154 -15.96 -7.09 9.77
CA LEU A 154 -15.58 -6.10 8.76
C LEU A 154 -16.68 -5.86 7.73
N TYR A 155 -17.30 -6.93 7.23
CA TYR A 155 -18.42 -6.84 6.30
C TYR A 155 -19.62 -6.17 6.96
N ASN A 156 -19.96 -6.55 8.19
CA ASN A 156 -21.07 -5.91 8.91
C ASN A 156 -20.81 -4.41 9.16
N GLN A 157 -19.56 -4.01 9.43
CA GLN A 157 -19.19 -2.60 9.54
C GLN A 157 -19.30 -1.88 8.20
N LEU A 158 -18.93 -2.54 7.10
CA LEU A 158 -19.14 -2.03 5.76
C LEU A 158 -20.61 -1.79 5.47
N ILE A 159 -21.47 -2.77 5.73
CA ILE A 159 -22.91 -2.66 5.56
C ILE A 159 -23.49 -1.51 6.42
N LYS A 160 -23.07 -1.39 7.68
CA LYS A 160 -23.47 -0.27 8.55
C LYS A 160 -23.04 1.07 7.98
N SER A 161 -21.79 1.17 7.48
CA SER A 161 -21.24 2.39 6.91
C SER A 161 -22.00 2.82 5.65
N ILE A 162 -22.30 1.87 4.77
CA ILE A 162 -23.12 2.09 3.56
C ILE A 162 -24.50 2.63 3.96
N ARG A 163 -25.16 2.01 4.95
CA ARG A 163 -26.48 2.47 5.44
C ARG A 163 -26.40 3.85 6.10
N SER A 164 -25.32 4.14 6.84
CA SER A 164 -25.11 5.42 7.50
C SER A 164 -24.65 6.54 6.59
N ALA A 165 -24.09 6.23 5.41
CA ALA A 165 -23.62 7.21 4.43
C ALA A 165 -24.76 7.98 3.72
N GLU A 166 -25.96 7.95 4.31
CA GLU A 166 -27.17 8.65 3.91
C GLU A 166 -27.45 8.60 2.40
N PHE A 167 -27.38 7.41 1.82
CA PHE A 167 -27.86 7.24 0.46
C PHE A 167 -29.33 7.62 0.42
N SER A 168 -29.63 8.69 -0.30
CA SER A 168 -30.95 9.33 -0.35
C SER A 168 -32.06 8.35 -0.76
N ARG A 169 -31.69 7.31 -1.52
CA ARG A 169 -32.58 6.24 -2.00
C ARG A 169 -32.53 4.94 -1.20
N ILE A 170 -31.59 4.76 -0.29
CA ILE A 170 -31.56 3.60 0.62
C ILE A 170 -32.36 3.95 1.88
N ASN A 171 -32.21 5.16 2.40
CA ASN A 171 -32.90 5.60 3.63
C ASN A 171 -34.41 5.83 3.46
N LYS A 172 -34.89 6.12 2.24
CA LYS A 172 -36.34 6.25 1.97
C LYS A 172 -37.11 4.92 2.00
N GLU A 173 -36.40 3.79 1.86
CA GLU A 173 -36.97 2.43 1.75
C GLU A 173 -36.50 1.51 2.90
N ALA A 174 -35.77 2.06 3.89
CA ALA A 174 -35.04 1.32 4.92
C ALA A 174 -35.89 0.58 5.96
N ASN A 175 -37.22 0.63 5.87
CA ASN A 175 -38.10 -0.12 6.79
C ASN A 175 -38.23 -1.62 6.43
N ASP A 176 -37.81 -2.05 5.23
CA ASP A 176 -38.12 -3.40 4.72
C ASP A 176 -36.90 -4.34 4.54
N GLY A 177 -35.83 -4.16 5.30
CA GLY A 177 -34.76 -5.17 5.33
C GLY A 177 -34.03 -5.37 3.98
N GLN A 178 -33.87 -4.28 3.21
CA GLN A 178 -33.19 -4.30 1.91
C GLN A 178 -31.86 -5.06 1.94
N THR A 179 -31.79 -6.09 1.09
CA THR A 179 -30.56 -6.79 0.72
C THR A 179 -29.96 -6.12 -0.50
N PHE A 180 -28.67 -5.83 -0.43
CA PHE A 180 -27.89 -5.33 -1.56
C PHE A 180 -26.70 -6.25 -1.80
N LYS A 181 -26.27 -6.35 -3.05
CA LYS A 181 -25.08 -7.13 -3.43
C LYS A 181 -23.90 -6.18 -3.55
N THR A 182 -22.78 -6.57 -2.96
CA THR A 182 -21.53 -5.81 -2.96
C THR A 182 -20.50 -6.44 -3.88
N TYR A 183 -19.81 -5.61 -4.65
CA TYR A 183 -18.80 -6.02 -5.62
C TYR A 183 -17.58 -5.11 -5.54
N TRP A 184 -16.42 -5.69 -5.80
CA TRP A 184 -15.16 -4.96 -5.94
C TRP A 184 -14.54 -5.27 -7.30
N GLN A 185 -13.67 -4.39 -7.77
CA GLN A 185 -13.01 -4.54 -9.07
C GLN A 185 -11.62 -5.16 -8.88
N ASP A 186 -11.36 -6.27 -9.54
CA ASP A 186 -10.03 -6.89 -9.53
C ASP A 186 -9.06 -6.27 -10.54
N LYS A 187 -7.87 -6.86 -10.66
CA LYS A 187 -6.80 -6.37 -11.55
C LYS A 187 -7.15 -6.49 -13.03
N ASP A 188 -8.04 -7.43 -13.39
CA ASP A 188 -8.45 -7.72 -14.75
C ASP A 188 -9.70 -6.91 -15.13
N ASN A 189 -10.12 -5.99 -14.24
CA ASN A 189 -11.32 -5.16 -14.30
C ASN A 189 -12.64 -5.92 -14.13
N ASP A 190 -12.59 -7.17 -13.65
CA ASP A 190 -13.77 -7.97 -13.36
C ASP A 190 -14.40 -7.56 -12.03
N LEU A 191 -15.74 -7.62 -11.98
CA LEU A 191 -16.51 -7.34 -10.78
C LEU A 191 -16.71 -8.61 -9.96
N ILE A 192 -16.01 -8.68 -8.84
CA ILE A 192 -16.05 -9.82 -7.94
C ILE A 192 -17.05 -9.55 -6.81
N ARG A 193 -18.09 -10.38 -6.73
CA ARG A 193 -19.07 -10.33 -5.65
C ARG A 193 -18.45 -10.78 -4.34
N PHE A 194 -18.80 -10.11 -3.25
CA PHE A 194 -18.47 -10.54 -1.90
C PHE A 194 -19.65 -10.33 -0.95
N SER A 195 -19.74 -11.13 0.11
CA SER A 195 -20.85 -11.08 1.08
C SER A 195 -20.48 -11.54 2.49
N THR A 196 -19.21 -11.81 2.75
CA THR A 196 -18.69 -12.30 4.03
C THR A 196 -17.50 -11.49 4.51
N ASP A 197 -17.18 -11.58 5.81
CA ASP A 197 -15.99 -10.95 6.39
C ASP A 197 -14.70 -11.41 5.70
N GLN A 198 -14.57 -12.71 5.42
CA GLN A 198 -13.38 -13.29 4.78
C GLN A 198 -13.19 -12.76 3.34
N GLU A 199 -14.27 -12.69 2.55
CA GLU A 199 -14.21 -12.15 1.18
C GLU A 199 -13.93 -10.64 1.20
N THR A 200 -14.47 -9.91 2.18
CA THR A 200 -14.21 -8.47 2.36
C THR A 200 -12.74 -8.23 2.72
N GLU A 201 -12.20 -9.03 3.64
CA GLU A 201 -10.79 -8.96 4.02
C GLU A 201 -9.88 -9.29 2.84
N TYR A 202 -10.24 -10.31 2.04
CA TYR A 202 -9.53 -10.64 0.82
C TYR A 202 -9.54 -9.46 -0.17
N ALA A 203 -10.70 -8.87 -0.45
CA ALA A 203 -10.82 -7.73 -1.36
C ALA A 203 -9.95 -6.53 -0.91
N PHE A 204 -9.98 -6.21 0.38
CA PHE A 204 -9.17 -5.13 0.96
C PHE A 204 -7.67 -5.43 0.90
N LYS A 205 -7.25 -6.66 1.22
CA LYS A 205 -5.85 -7.10 1.11
C LYS A 205 -5.37 -7.10 -0.34
N PHE A 206 -6.20 -7.55 -1.27
CA PHE A 206 -5.87 -7.58 -2.69
C PHE A 206 -5.72 -6.17 -3.25
N HIS A 207 -6.70 -5.30 -2.99
CA HIS A 207 -6.62 -3.90 -3.40
C HIS A 207 -5.37 -3.24 -2.81
N LYS A 208 -5.06 -3.51 -1.54
CA LYS A 208 -3.81 -3.08 -0.91
C LYS A 208 -2.58 -3.57 -1.64
N ASN A 209 -2.49 -4.84 -2.02
CA ASN A 209 -1.31 -5.36 -2.71
C ASN A 209 -1.09 -4.64 -4.05
N ILE A 210 -2.16 -4.38 -4.81
CA ILE A 210 -2.08 -3.56 -6.04
C ILE A 210 -1.47 -2.18 -5.73
N LEU A 211 -1.92 -1.53 -4.65
CA LEU A 211 -1.44 -0.21 -4.25
C LEU A 211 0.00 -0.21 -3.73
N LEU A 212 0.47 -1.34 -3.20
CA LEU A 212 1.87 -1.50 -2.83
C LEU A 212 2.77 -1.70 -4.06
N GLU A 213 2.20 -2.14 -5.19
CA GLU A 213 2.86 -2.35 -6.48
C GLU A 213 2.78 -1.13 -7.41
N THR A 214 1.85 -0.19 -7.18
CA THR A 214 1.71 1.06 -7.96
C THR A 214 1.98 2.30 -7.09
N PRO A 215 3.16 2.95 -7.21
CA PRO A 215 3.42 4.19 -6.49
C PRO A 215 2.50 5.30 -7.02
N SER A 216 1.59 5.78 -6.16
CA SER A 216 0.67 6.89 -6.45
C SER A 216 0.67 7.87 -5.29
N SER A 217 0.73 9.17 -5.59
CA SER A 217 0.61 10.27 -4.63
C SER A 217 -0.81 10.45 -4.09
N ILE A 218 -1.80 9.82 -4.72
CA ILE A 218 -3.20 9.88 -4.29
C ILE A 218 -3.47 8.72 -3.32
N PRO A 219 -4.03 8.98 -2.12
CA PRO A 219 -4.37 7.93 -1.18
C PRO A 219 -5.34 6.94 -1.82
N PRO A 220 -5.15 5.64 -1.59
CA PRO A 220 -5.96 4.65 -2.26
C PRO A 220 -7.44 4.74 -1.94
N VAL A 221 -8.27 4.68 -2.98
CA VAL A 221 -9.71 4.65 -2.84
C VAL A 221 -10.22 3.28 -3.26
N PHE A 222 -10.73 2.52 -2.29
CA PHE A 222 -11.38 1.25 -2.58
C PHE A 222 -12.72 1.52 -3.29
N LYS A 223 -12.84 1.09 -4.54
CA LYS A 223 -14.07 1.22 -5.32
C LYS A 223 -15.02 0.08 -4.96
N LEU A 224 -16.17 0.45 -4.42
CA LEU A 224 -17.24 -0.48 -4.07
C LEU A 224 -18.43 -0.26 -5.00
N PHE A 225 -18.94 -1.32 -5.61
CA PHE A 225 -20.12 -1.29 -6.46
C PHE A 225 -21.26 -2.02 -5.75
N ILE A 226 -22.43 -1.41 -5.73
CA ILE A 226 -23.60 -1.95 -5.04
C ILE A 226 -24.78 -2.01 -6.00
N SER A 227 -25.43 -3.17 -6.08
CA SER A 227 -26.77 -3.29 -6.66
C SER A 227 -27.83 -3.58 -5.61
N LYS A 228 -29.00 -2.98 -5.82
CA LYS A 228 -30.22 -3.34 -5.09
C LYS A 228 -30.73 -4.70 -5.58
N ILE A 229 -31.23 -5.54 -4.66
CA ILE A 229 -31.97 -6.78 -4.97
C ILE A 229 -33.47 -6.49 -5.07
#